data_AF-A0A2V8S3V8-F1
#
_entry.id   AF-A0A2V8S3V8-F1
#
_cell.length_a   1.000
_cell.length_b   1.000
_cell.length_c   1.000
_cell.angle_alpha   90.00
_cell.angle_beta   90.00
_cell.angle_gamma   90.00
#
_symmetry.space_group_name_H-M   'P 1'
#
loop_
_entity.id
_entity.type
_entity.pdbx_description
1 polymer ?
#
loop_
_entity_poly.entity_id
_entity_poly.type
_entity_poly.pdbx_seq_one_letter_code
_entity_poly.pdbx_strand_id
1 'polypeptide(L)'
;MSNAFIGALEKKTESEWLSAIGSLLPEIHEVDRNAVQIWFRFYPLDLVNYLESSENVEEAMKGLAMDGDFGVVDKIDTSHRFLYGHRYWPQVKEVISKRAETIDGIGELVAEIKTVTHLAAIKAKTAEPLITAIAAIGVMTLVQVGLDEFKKAPGITERPQGIMAKSPEAIVAERAKDDSQGLFGFLKTIDKKFSVAFKAYSFDGTFPIINDEEIASASQKDRTRDWQSLDYRCWEGPVPIECTSASCGTCWVGVVGGQEKLSDPSPRERRAMKIFGYNQPETEKPFLRLACQARASGNVHLVIAPWNAVFGKKVRGNVEEVELEPVTTSAKALRETITTAVSGKE
;
A
#
# COMPACT_ATOMS: atom_id res chain seq x y z
N MET A 1 1.26 -2.57 31.28
CA MET A 1 0.31 -3.66 31.59
C MET A 1 -0.28 -4.11 30.26
N SER A 2 -0.15 -5.40 29.90
CA SER A 2 -0.74 -5.90 28.65
C SER A 2 -2.26 -5.75 28.73
N ASN A 3 -2.82 -4.97 27.81
CA ASN A 3 -4.25 -4.79 27.68
C ASN A 3 -4.84 -6.07 27.05
N ALA A 4 -5.74 -6.76 27.75
CA ALA A 4 -6.31 -8.04 27.30
C ALA A 4 -6.97 -7.96 25.91
N PHE A 5 -7.55 -6.80 25.56
CA PHE A 5 -8.07 -6.50 24.23
C PHE A 5 -6.97 -6.58 23.15
N ILE A 6 -5.86 -5.89 23.40
CA ILE A 6 -4.73 -5.81 22.46
C ILE A 6 -4.02 -7.16 22.39
N GLY A 7 -3.77 -7.81 23.53
CA GLY A 7 -3.17 -9.14 23.57
C GLY A 7 -4.01 -10.22 22.88
N ALA A 8 -5.33 -10.03 22.73
CA ALA A 8 -6.17 -10.92 21.93
C ALA A 8 -6.03 -10.65 20.42
N LEU A 9 -5.87 -9.39 20.01
CA LEU A 9 -5.60 -8.98 18.64
C LEU A 9 -4.19 -9.36 18.17
N GLU A 10 -3.17 -9.21 19.00
CA GLU A 10 -1.76 -9.55 18.72
C GLU A 10 -1.56 -11.04 18.41
N LYS A 11 -2.44 -11.91 18.93
CA LYS A 11 -2.42 -13.35 18.64
C LYS A 11 -2.86 -13.69 17.22
N LYS A 12 -3.45 -12.74 16.48
CA LYS A 12 -3.92 -12.95 15.12
C LYS A 12 -2.77 -12.82 14.13
N THR A 13 -2.58 -13.86 13.34
CA THR A 13 -1.58 -13.91 12.27
C THR A 13 -1.92 -12.96 11.13
N GLU A 14 -0.93 -12.55 10.32
CA GLU A 14 -1.22 -11.72 9.13
C GLU A 14 -2.23 -12.40 8.21
N SER A 15 -2.16 -13.72 8.02
CA SER A 15 -3.12 -14.47 7.21
C SER A 15 -4.57 -14.33 7.72
N GLU A 16 -4.80 -14.39 9.04
CA GLU A 16 -6.12 -14.16 9.63
C GLU A 16 -6.62 -12.73 9.37
N TRP A 17 -5.74 -11.73 9.49
CA TRP A 17 -6.06 -10.35 9.15
C TRP A 17 -6.44 -10.19 7.68
N LEU A 18 -5.65 -10.75 6.77
CA LEU A 18 -5.91 -10.68 5.33
C LEU A 18 -7.20 -11.41 4.94
N SER A 19 -7.49 -12.54 5.59
CA SER A 19 -8.75 -13.27 5.43
C SER A 19 -9.94 -12.43 5.92
N ALA A 20 -9.82 -11.79 7.09
CA ALA A 20 -10.83 -10.88 7.62
C ALA A 20 -11.09 -9.71 6.65
N ILE A 21 -10.04 -9.07 6.13
CA ILE A 21 -10.20 -8.02 5.10
C ILE A 21 -10.91 -8.55 3.87
N GLY A 22 -10.53 -9.73 3.37
CA GLY A 22 -11.19 -10.39 2.24
C GLY A 22 -12.69 -10.56 2.45
N SER A 23 -13.10 -10.99 3.66
CA SER A 23 -14.52 -11.15 4.02
C SER A 23 -15.29 -9.83 4.11
N LEU A 24 -14.60 -8.73 4.43
CA LEU A 24 -15.20 -7.39 4.58
C LEU A 24 -15.29 -6.62 3.26
N LEU A 25 -14.59 -7.02 2.19
CA LEU A 25 -14.58 -6.30 0.91
C LEU A 25 -15.97 -6.02 0.31
N PRO A 26 -16.97 -6.93 0.41
CA PRO A 26 -18.33 -6.66 -0.09
C PRO A 26 -19.07 -5.56 0.71
N GLU A 27 -18.68 -5.35 1.96
CA GLU A 27 -19.26 -4.35 2.87
C GLU A 27 -18.55 -3.00 2.77
N ILE A 28 -17.39 -2.95 2.12
CA ILE A 28 -16.61 -1.73 1.89
C ILE A 28 -17.06 -1.07 0.59
N HIS A 29 -17.34 0.24 0.67
CA HIS A 29 -17.64 1.05 -0.49
C HIS A 29 -16.45 1.03 -1.48
N GLU A 30 -16.76 0.96 -2.79
CA GLU A 30 -15.78 0.78 -3.86
C GLU A 30 -14.60 1.77 -3.79
N VAL A 31 -14.88 3.01 -3.39
CA VAL A 31 -13.88 4.09 -3.23
C VAL A 31 -12.64 3.68 -2.42
N ASP A 32 -12.80 2.79 -1.42
CA ASP A 32 -11.74 2.36 -0.49
C ASP A 32 -11.43 0.85 -0.57
N ARG A 33 -12.13 0.09 -1.41
CA ARG A 33 -11.99 -1.38 -1.47
C ARG A 33 -10.58 -1.83 -1.85
N ASN A 34 -9.94 -1.16 -2.80
CA ASN A 34 -8.52 -1.41 -3.10
C ASN A 34 -7.61 -0.77 -2.05
N ALA A 35 -7.96 0.42 -1.57
CA ALA A 35 -7.11 1.19 -0.67
C ALA A 35 -6.84 0.46 0.67
N VAL A 36 -7.85 -0.21 1.25
CA VAL A 36 -7.65 -1.02 2.45
C VAL A 36 -6.68 -2.18 2.20
N GLN A 37 -6.82 -2.89 1.08
CA GLN A 37 -5.95 -4.02 0.75
C GLN A 37 -4.51 -3.57 0.55
N ILE A 38 -4.32 -2.41 -0.10
CA ILE A 38 -3.01 -1.79 -0.30
C ILE A 38 -2.38 -1.40 1.04
N TRP A 39 -3.12 -0.77 1.95
CA TRP A 39 -2.59 -0.37 3.26
C TRP A 39 -2.04 -1.57 4.04
N PHE A 40 -2.75 -2.70 4.03
CA PHE A 40 -2.28 -3.95 4.67
C PHE A 40 -1.03 -4.56 4.00
N ARG A 41 -0.64 -4.10 2.80
CA ARG A 41 0.65 -4.47 2.17
C ARG A 41 1.72 -3.40 2.34
N PHE A 42 1.34 -2.16 2.59
CA PHE A 42 2.25 -1.10 3.00
C PHE A 42 2.75 -1.34 4.42
N TYR A 43 1.95 -1.99 5.27
CA TYR A 43 2.32 -2.24 6.67
C TYR A 43 1.98 -3.69 7.06
N PRO A 44 2.67 -4.69 6.46
CA PRO A 44 2.39 -6.10 6.71
C PRO A 44 2.84 -6.49 8.12
N LEU A 45 1.94 -7.15 8.87
CA LEU A 45 2.17 -7.51 10.27
C LEU A 45 3.35 -8.48 10.44
N ASP A 46 3.53 -9.44 9.52
CA ASP A 46 4.66 -10.39 9.61
C ASP A 46 6.01 -9.67 9.58
N LEU A 47 6.12 -8.60 8.78
CA LEU A 47 7.35 -7.82 8.66
C LEU A 47 7.60 -6.96 9.91
N VAL A 48 6.54 -6.39 10.49
CA VAL A 48 6.61 -5.69 11.79
C VAL A 48 7.14 -6.65 12.86
N ASN A 49 6.50 -7.81 13.03
CA ASN A 49 6.88 -8.82 14.02
C ASN A 49 8.32 -9.33 13.80
N TYR A 50 8.72 -9.56 12.55
CA TYR A 50 10.09 -9.98 12.23
C TYR A 50 11.12 -8.94 12.70
N LEU A 51 10.90 -7.66 12.38
CA LEU A 51 11.81 -6.60 12.79
C LEU A 51 11.82 -6.39 14.31
N GLU A 52 10.67 -6.43 14.98
CA GLU A 52 10.57 -6.28 16.43
C GLU A 52 11.24 -7.45 17.20
N SER A 53 11.21 -8.65 16.63
CA SER A 53 11.87 -9.83 17.20
C SER A 53 13.38 -9.88 16.92
N SER A 54 13.90 -9.01 16.06
CA SER A 54 15.31 -9.02 15.65
C SER A 54 16.19 -8.38 16.74
N GLU A 55 17.29 -9.04 17.10
CA GLU A 55 18.27 -8.49 18.06
C GLU A 55 18.92 -7.20 17.54
N ASN A 56 19.10 -7.10 16.22
CA ASN A 56 19.64 -5.94 15.53
C ASN A 56 18.74 -5.54 14.35
N VAL A 57 17.86 -4.57 14.58
CA VAL A 57 16.88 -4.09 13.58
C VAL A 57 17.57 -3.53 12.33
N GLU A 58 18.67 -2.79 12.47
CA GLU A 58 19.37 -2.20 11.33
C GLU A 58 19.95 -3.28 10.40
N GLU A 59 20.53 -4.33 10.99
CA GLU A 59 21.05 -5.46 10.24
C GLU A 59 19.95 -6.30 9.61
N ALA A 60 18.84 -6.50 10.33
CA ALA A 60 17.65 -7.14 9.80
C ALA A 60 17.13 -6.38 8.57
N MET A 61 16.96 -5.06 8.64
CA MET A 61 16.54 -4.20 7.53
C MET A 61 17.49 -4.28 6.33
N LYS A 62 18.81 -4.17 6.56
CA LYS A 62 19.82 -4.36 5.50
C LYS A 62 19.67 -5.71 4.84
N GLY A 63 19.48 -6.77 5.63
CA GLY A 63 19.27 -8.12 5.15
C GLY A 63 17.99 -8.32 4.34
N LEU A 64 17.04 -7.39 4.37
CA LEU A 64 15.82 -7.41 3.54
C LEU A 64 15.93 -6.49 2.32
N ALA A 65 17.10 -5.86 2.09
CA ALA A 65 17.25 -4.77 1.13
C ALA A 65 16.15 -3.70 1.33
N MET A 66 15.83 -3.42 2.59
CA MET A 66 14.82 -2.44 2.93
C MET A 66 15.37 -1.03 2.72
N ASP A 67 14.60 -0.20 2.03
CA ASP A 67 14.92 1.20 1.78
C ASP A 67 13.67 2.07 2.00
N GLY A 68 13.87 3.30 2.46
CA GLY A 68 12.81 4.23 2.81
C GLY A 68 12.32 4.10 4.26
N ASP A 69 11.14 4.65 4.51
CA ASP A 69 10.59 4.87 5.84
C ASP A 69 9.46 3.88 6.14
N PHE A 70 9.84 2.72 6.71
CA PHE A 70 8.93 1.64 7.10
C PHE A 70 8.31 1.86 8.49
N GLY A 71 7.09 1.37 8.68
CA GLY A 71 6.39 1.40 9.95
C GLY A 71 5.38 2.55 10.07
N VAL A 72 4.52 2.44 11.09
CA VAL A 72 3.35 3.33 11.27
C VAL A 72 3.42 4.19 12.53
N VAL A 73 4.40 4.02 13.42
CA VAL A 73 4.46 4.68 14.74
C VAL A 73 4.40 6.21 14.63
N ASP A 74 5.16 6.79 13.71
CA ASP A 74 5.18 8.23 13.39
C ASP A 74 4.14 8.63 12.34
N LYS A 75 3.35 7.66 11.84
CA LYS A 75 2.37 7.80 10.74
C LYS A 75 0.96 7.36 11.15
N ILE A 76 0.68 7.28 12.45
CA ILE A 76 -0.60 6.78 13.00
C ILE A 76 -1.79 7.53 12.38
N ASP A 77 -1.70 8.85 12.24
CA ASP A 77 -2.79 9.68 11.71
C ASP A 77 -2.70 9.90 10.19
N THR A 78 -1.64 9.43 9.53
CA THR A 78 -1.25 9.89 8.18
C THR A 78 -1.07 8.77 7.16
N SER A 79 -0.74 7.55 7.59
CA SER A 79 -0.50 6.38 6.74
C SER A 79 -1.68 6.01 5.83
N HIS A 80 -2.90 6.41 6.21
CA HIS A 80 -4.15 6.11 5.52
C HIS A 80 -4.76 7.31 4.76
N ARG A 81 -4.01 8.41 4.56
CA ARG A 81 -4.51 9.65 3.90
C ARG A 81 -5.03 9.44 2.48
N PHE A 82 -4.65 8.37 1.81
CA PHE A 82 -5.14 8.03 0.47
C PHE A 82 -6.52 7.36 0.47
N LEU A 83 -7.06 6.98 1.64
CA LEU A 83 -8.43 6.50 1.79
C LEU A 83 -9.42 7.66 1.86
N TYR A 84 -10.60 7.47 1.29
CA TYR A 84 -11.75 8.33 1.53
C TYR A 84 -12.14 8.33 3.01
N GLY A 85 -12.11 7.15 3.64
CA GLY A 85 -12.40 6.95 5.06
C GLY A 85 -11.50 7.72 6.03
N HIS A 86 -10.34 8.24 5.59
CA HIS A 86 -9.47 9.08 6.42
C HIS A 86 -10.21 10.24 7.10
N ARG A 87 -11.25 10.78 6.44
CA ARG A 87 -12.10 11.85 6.98
C ARG A 87 -12.78 11.50 8.31
N TYR A 88 -12.96 10.22 8.59
CA TYR A 88 -13.62 9.69 9.79
C TYR A 88 -12.62 9.17 10.83
N TRP A 89 -11.32 9.39 10.61
CA TRP A 89 -10.25 8.92 11.49
C TRP A 89 -10.44 9.32 12.96
N PRO A 90 -10.82 10.57 13.33
CA PRO A 90 -10.97 10.95 14.73
C PRO A 90 -12.07 10.14 15.43
N GLN A 91 -13.17 9.85 14.72
CA GLN A 91 -14.28 9.05 15.26
C GLN A 91 -13.86 7.59 15.44
N VAL A 92 -13.20 7.01 14.44
CA VAL A 92 -12.68 5.63 14.49
C VAL A 92 -11.68 5.48 15.63
N LYS A 93 -10.70 6.39 15.72
CA LYS A 93 -9.66 6.39 16.74
C LYS A 93 -10.25 6.45 18.14
N GLU A 94 -11.18 7.37 18.40
CA GLU A 94 -11.80 7.48 19.72
C GLU A 94 -12.58 6.21 20.09
N VAL A 95 -13.31 5.61 19.14
CA VAL A 95 -14.03 4.36 19.37
C VAL A 95 -13.06 3.24 19.72
N ILE A 96 -11.96 3.09 18.97
CA ILE A 96 -10.94 2.05 19.22
C ILE A 96 -10.28 2.25 20.59
N SER A 97 -9.85 3.47 20.92
CA SER A 97 -9.25 3.78 22.22
C SER A 97 -10.20 3.43 23.36
N LYS A 98 -11.48 3.82 23.26
CA LYS A 98 -12.48 3.50 24.28
C LYS A 98 -12.73 2.00 24.39
N ARG A 99 -12.77 1.27 23.27
CA ARG A 99 -12.96 -0.19 23.28
C ARG A 99 -11.79 -0.89 23.94
N ALA A 100 -10.56 -0.52 23.59
CA ALA A 100 -9.36 -1.05 24.23
C ALA A 100 -9.36 -0.79 25.75
N GLU A 101 -9.87 0.34 26.22
CA GLU A 101 -9.92 0.65 27.66
C GLU A 101 -11.03 -0.07 28.44
N THR A 102 -12.08 -0.54 27.78
CA THR A 102 -13.33 -0.96 28.44
C THR A 102 -13.67 -2.43 28.29
N ILE A 103 -13.10 -3.11 27.30
CA ILE A 103 -13.43 -4.48 26.98
C ILE A 103 -12.23 -5.38 27.28
N ASP A 104 -12.47 -6.48 27.99
CA ASP A 104 -11.48 -7.53 28.20
C ASP A 104 -11.53 -8.53 27.04
N GLY A 105 -10.54 -8.46 26.15
CA GLY A 105 -10.41 -9.36 25.01
C GLY A 105 -11.35 -9.03 23.85
N ILE A 106 -11.31 -9.88 22.82
CA ILE A 106 -12.22 -9.79 21.67
C ILE A 106 -12.80 -11.17 21.37
N GLY A 107 -13.97 -11.18 20.72
CA GLY A 107 -14.48 -12.37 20.04
C GLY A 107 -13.78 -12.57 18.69
N GLU A 108 -14.57 -12.71 17.63
CA GLU A 108 -14.06 -12.82 16.27
C GLU A 108 -13.55 -11.47 15.73
N LEU A 109 -12.42 -11.48 15.02
CA LEU A 109 -11.77 -10.28 14.48
C LEU A 109 -12.71 -9.47 13.57
N VAL A 110 -13.43 -10.15 12.67
CA VAL A 110 -14.41 -9.53 11.78
C VAL A 110 -15.53 -8.86 12.57
N ALA A 111 -16.04 -9.52 13.61
CA ALA A 111 -17.09 -8.97 14.45
C ALA A 111 -16.62 -7.74 15.23
N GLU A 112 -15.36 -7.74 15.66
CA GLU A 112 -14.73 -6.59 16.32
C GLU A 112 -14.63 -5.39 15.37
N ILE A 113 -14.12 -5.59 14.15
CA ILE A 113 -14.04 -4.52 13.13
C ILE A 113 -15.42 -3.97 12.80
N LYS A 114 -16.44 -4.83 12.67
CA LYS A 114 -17.84 -4.40 12.45
C LYS A 114 -18.39 -3.61 13.63
N THR A 115 -18.05 -3.98 14.85
CA THR A 115 -18.47 -3.24 16.05
C THR A 115 -17.85 -1.85 16.07
N VAL A 116 -16.53 -1.73 15.80
CA VAL A 116 -15.85 -0.43 15.66
C VAL A 116 -16.50 0.40 14.55
N THR A 117 -16.78 -0.24 13.41
CA THR A 117 -17.41 0.40 12.24
C THR A 117 -18.77 0.99 12.61
N HIS A 118 -19.65 0.20 13.22
CA HIS A 118 -20.99 0.61 13.62
C HIS A 118 -20.96 1.81 14.57
N LEU A 119 -20.15 1.73 15.62
CA LEU A 119 -20.02 2.80 16.62
C LEU A 119 -19.44 4.07 16.02
N ALA A 120 -18.43 3.95 15.16
CA ALA A 120 -17.84 5.10 14.48
C ALA A 120 -18.80 5.71 13.45
N ALA A 121 -19.63 4.92 12.77
CA ALA A 121 -20.63 5.37 11.80
C ALA A 121 -21.74 6.18 12.45
N ILE A 122 -22.27 5.72 13.59
CA ILE A 122 -23.23 6.49 14.40
C ILE A 122 -22.64 7.85 14.76
N LYS A 123 -21.39 7.87 15.24
CA LYS A 123 -20.74 9.09 15.68
C LYS A 123 -20.41 10.05 14.53
N ALA A 124 -19.96 9.52 13.40
CA ALA A 124 -19.66 10.28 12.20
C ALA A 124 -20.91 10.67 11.40
N LYS A 125 -22.09 10.12 11.74
CA LYS A 125 -23.36 10.30 11.03
C LYS A 125 -23.22 9.98 9.53
N THR A 126 -22.58 8.85 9.24
CA THR A 126 -22.31 8.39 7.88
C THR A 126 -22.63 6.91 7.74
N ALA A 127 -22.59 6.38 6.52
CA ALA A 127 -22.86 4.98 6.24
C ALA A 127 -21.65 4.09 6.61
N GLU A 128 -21.91 2.92 7.20
CA GLU A 128 -20.90 1.93 7.57
C GLU A 128 -19.95 1.53 6.42
N PRO A 129 -20.40 1.39 5.15
CA PRO A 129 -19.49 1.09 4.05
C PRO A 129 -18.38 2.12 3.80
N LEU A 130 -18.56 3.36 4.26
CA LEU A 130 -17.55 4.43 4.15
C LEU A 130 -16.56 4.46 5.33
N ILE A 131 -16.80 3.63 6.35
CA ILE A 131 -15.96 3.55 7.56
C ILE A 131 -15.23 2.21 7.68
N THR A 132 -15.83 1.12 7.20
CA THR A 132 -15.31 -0.24 7.41
C THR A 132 -13.82 -0.38 7.10
N ALA A 133 -13.35 0.23 6.00
CA ALA A 133 -11.94 0.23 5.62
C ALA A 133 -11.03 0.93 6.65
N ILE A 134 -11.37 2.16 7.06
CA ILE A 134 -10.56 2.92 8.02
C ILE A 134 -10.67 2.34 9.43
N ALA A 135 -11.79 1.70 9.79
CA ALA A 135 -11.93 0.96 11.04
C ALA A 135 -10.96 -0.23 11.09
N ALA A 136 -10.90 -1.04 10.03
CA ALA A 136 -9.98 -2.18 9.96
C ALA A 136 -8.51 -1.74 10.07
N ILE A 137 -8.14 -0.67 9.37
CA ILE A 137 -6.82 -0.04 9.46
C ILE A 137 -6.53 0.46 10.87
N GLY A 138 -7.50 1.11 11.52
CA GLY A 138 -7.34 1.63 12.87
C GLY A 138 -7.07 0.52 13.89
N VAL A 139 -7.80 -0.61 13.80
CA VAL A 139 -7.58 -1.73 14.72
C VAL A 139 -6.21 -2.36 14.48
N MET A 140 -5.78 -2.55 13.22
CA MET A 140 -4.41 -3.03 12.93
C MET A 140 -3.34 -2.03 13.38
N THR A 141 -3.58 -0.73 13.24
CA THR A 141 -2.64 0.31 13.69
C THR A 141 -2.47 0.24 15.20
N LEU A 142 -3.56 0.04 15.97
CA LEU A 142 -3.48 -0.19 17.41
C LEU A 142 -2.59 -1.40 17.75
N VAL A 143 -2.71 -2.50 16.99
CA VAL A 143 -1.86 -3.70 17.18
C VAL A 143 -0.39 -3.37 16.93
N GLN A 144 -0.08 -2.65 15.85
CA GLN A 144 1.31 -2.37 15.47
C GLN A 144 2.00 -1.32 16.36
N VAL A 145 1.27 -0.43 17.03
CA VAL A 145 1.87 0.67 17.82
C VAL A 145 1.59 0.59 19.33
N GLY A 146 0.66 -0.27 19.74
CA GLY A 146 0.17 -0.35 21.11
C GLY A 146 -0.72 0.84 21.53
N LEU A 147 -1.39 0.71 22.67
CA LEU A 147 -2.37 1.70 23.13
C LEU A 147 -1.77 3.07 23.40
N ASP A 148 -0.56 3.11 23.97
CA ASP A 148 0.05 4.34 24.45
C ASP A 148 0.39 5.27 23.28
N GLU A 149 1.09 4.78 22.26
CA GLU A 149 1.40 5.56 21.06
C GLU A 149 0.13 5.90 20.26
N PHE A 150 -0.80 4.95 20.17
CA PHE A 150 -2.09 5.17 19.51
C PHE A 150 -2.84 6.36 20.11
N LYS A 151 -2.89 6.46 21.45
CA LYS A 151 -3.54 7.56 22.17
C LYS A 151 -2.74 8.87 22.15
N LYS A 152 -1.41 8.81 22.15
CA LYS A 152 -0.55 9.99 22.07
C LYS A 152 -0.71 10.73 20.76
N ALA A 153 -0.92 10.00 19.66
CA ALA A 153 -1.18 10.63 18.38
C ALA A 153 -2.45 11.51 18.45
N PRO A 154 -2.45 12.71 17.85
CA PRO A 154 -3.51 13.70 18.01
C PRO A 154 -4.85 13.34 17.36
N GLY A 155 -4.87 12.38 16.41
CA GLY A 155 -6.08 12.06 15.64
C GLY A 155 -6.32 13.09 14.53
N ILE A 156 -5.27 13.55 13.86
CA ILE A 156 -5.37 14.60 12.83
C ILE A 156 -6.04 14.06 11.57
N THR A 157 -6.89 14.89 10.98
CA THR A 157 -7.37 14.73 9.60
C THR A 157 -6.94 15.89 8.75
N GLU A 158 -6.53 15.61 7.52
CA GLU A 158 -6.34 16.65 6.52
C GLU A 158 -7.67 16.98 5.84
N ARG A 159 -7.88 18.27 5.56
CA ARG A 159 -8.99 18.69 4.72
C ARG A 159 -8.80 18.05 3.34
N PRO A 160 -9.78 17.29 2.82
CA PRO A 160 -9.64 16.66 1.52
C PRO A 160 -9.49 17.69 0.41
N GLN A 161 -8.60 17.41 -0.55
CA GLN A 161 -8.30 18.29 -1.69
C GLN A 161 -8.46 17.54 -3.02
N GLY A 162 -8.52 18.27 -4.13
CA GLY A 162 -8.61 17.69 -5.47
C GLY A 162 -9.79 16.74 -5.64
N ILE A 163 -9.57 15.59 -6.29
CA ILE A 163 -10.62 14.56 -6.46
C ILE A 163 -11.15 14.07 -5.12
N MET A 164 -10.27 14.00 -4.10
CA MET A 164 -10.62 13.52 -2.78
C MET A 164 -11.53 14.47 -2.03
N ALA A 165 -11.88 15.67 -2.54
CA ALA A 165 -12.91 16.54 -1.98
C ALA A 165 -14.33 16.22 -2.44
N LYS A 166 -14.50 15.37 -3.47
CA LYS A 166 -15.81 15.00 -4.04
C LYS A 166 -16.54 13.96 -3.16
N SER A 167 -17.76 13.58 -3.58
CA SER A 167 -18.49 12.44 -3.01
C SER A 167 -17.79 11.12 -3.35
N PRO A 168 -18.05 10.03 -2.60
CA PRO A 168 -17.38 8.75 -2.86
C PRO A 168 -17.73 8.19 -4.25
N GLU A 169 -18.95 8.34 -4.73
CA GLU A 169 -19.38 7.93 -6.08
C GLU A 169 -18.71 8.78 -7.16
N ALA A 170 -18.59 10.09 -6.92
CA ALA A 170 -17.93 11.00 -7.85
C ALA A 170 -16.42 10.72 -7.95
N ILE A 171 -15.78 10.25 -6.87
CA ILE A 171 -14.37 9.80 -6.90
C ILE A 171 -14.24 8.55 -7.76
N VAL A 172 -15.11 7.55 -7.55
CA VAL A 172 -15.12 6.31 -8.35
C VAL A 172 -15.31 6.65 -9.84
N ALA A 173 -16.31 7.47 -10.16
CA ALA A 173 -16.58 7.89 -11.53
C ALA A 173 -15.42 8.68 -12.16
N GLU A 174 -14.76 9.56 -11.40
CA GLU A 174 -13.60 10.29 -11.89
C GLU A 174 -12.42 9.36 -12.18
N ARG A 175 -12.14 8.41 -11.27
CA ARG A 175 -11.05 7.43 -11.44
C ARG A 175 -11.26 6.52 -12.67
N ALA A 176 -12.52 6.29 -13.05
CA ALA A 176 -12.87 5.51 -14.23
C ALA A 176 -12.74 6.30 -15.54
N LYS A 177 -12.68 7.63 -15.51
CA LYS A 177 -12.69 8.48 -16.71
C LYS A 177 -11.30 8.67 -17.30
N ASP A 178 -11.21 8.60 -18.63
CA ASP A 178 -10.00 8.96 -19.39
C ASP A 178 -9.97 10.42 -19.81
N ASP A 179 -8.75 10.91 -20.03
CA ASP A 179 -8.51 12.23 -20.59
C ASP A 179 -9.13 12.38 -21.98
N SER A 180 -9.68 13.56 -22.26
CA SER A 180 -10.18 13.87 -23.59
C SER A 180 -9.04 13.84 -24.61
N GLN A 181 -9.21 13.05 -25.67
CA GLN A 181 -8.24 12.96 -26.76
C GLN A 181 -8.41 14.08 -27.82
N GLY A 182 -9.30 15.06 -27.57
CA GLY A 182 -9.67 16.15 -28.47
C GLY A 182 -10.76 15.78 -29.49
N LEU A 183 -11.21 16.77 -30.28
CA LEU A 183 -12.32 16.65 -31.25
C LEU A 183 -12.14 15.54 -32.30
N PHE A 184 -10.90 15.14 -32.60
CA PHE A 184 -10.57 14.06 -33.53
C PHE A 184 -9.79 12.91 -32.85
N GLY A 185 -9.96 12.75 -31.54
CA GLY A 185 -9.22 11.77 -30.74
C GLY A 185 -9.40 10.30 -31.18
N PHE A 186 -10.49 9.99 -31.89
CA PHE A 186 -10.73 8.67 -32.47
C PHE A 186 -9.77 8.30 -33.61
N LEU A 187 -9.13 9.29 -34.26
CA LEU A 187 -8.12 9.07 -35.30
C LEU A 187 -6.73 8.81 -34.72
N LYS A 188 -6.49 9.12 -33.44
CA LYS A 188 -5.23 8.81 -32.76
C LYS A 188 -5.27 7.35 -32.30
N THR A 189 -4.42 6.51 -32.85
CA THR A 189 -4.33 5.09 -32.46
C THR A 189 -3.18 4.81 -31.51
N ILE A 190 -1.98 5.34 -31.78
CA ILE A 190 -0.75 5.04 -31.01
C ILE A 190 -0.37 6.19 -30.06
N ASP A 191 -0.52 7.45 -30.48
CA ASP A 191 -0.08 8.62 -29.70
C ASP A 191 -1.16 9.18 -28.75
N LYS A 192 -2.09 8.34 -28.29
CA LYS A 192 -3.03 8.76 -27.25
C LYS A 192 -2.26 9.04 -25.96
N LYS A 193 -2.63 10.13 -25.29
CA LYS A 193 -2.01 10.55 -24.04
C LYS A 193 -3.04 10.44 -22.93
N PHE A 194 -2.63 9.83 -21.84
CA PHE A 194 -3.41 9.69 -20.62
C PHE A 194 -2.62 10.25 -19.45
N SER A 195 -3.24 10.24 -18.27
CA SER A 195 -2.63 10.72 -17.04
C SER A 195 -2.49 9.59 -16.03
N VAL A 196 -1.31 9.55 -15.40
CA VAL A 196 -1.11 8.80 -14.16
C VAL A 196 -1.14 9.78 -13.01
N ALA A 197 -2.19 9.73 -12.20
CA ALA A 197 -2.26 10.45 -10.94
C ALA A 197 -1.67 9.57 -9.84
N PHE A 198 -0.89 10.15 -8.94
CA PHE A 198 -0.25 9.39 -7.86
C PHE A 198 -0.27 10.15 -6.54
N LYS A 199 -0.27 9.40 -5.44
CA LYS A 199 -0.07 9.94 -4.08
C LYS A 199 0.98 9.11 -3.33
N ALA A 200 2.08 9.75 -2.95
CA ALA A 200 3.05 9.24 -2.01
C ALA A 200 2.76 9.80 -0.60
N TYR A 201 3.62 9.47 0.36
CA TYR A 201 3.46 9.94 1.74
C TYR A 201 3.59 11.47 1.87
N SER A 202 4.64 12.06 1.30
CA SER A 202 4.98 13.48 1.43
C SER A 202 4.67 14.32 0.18
N PHE A 203 4.27 13.69 -0.92
CA PHE A 203 4.01 14.38 -2.19
C PHE A 203 2.93 13.68 -3.01
N ASP A 204 2.31 14.41 -3.92
CA ASP A 204 1.39 13.90 -4.93
C ASP A 204 1.57 14.67 -6.24
N GLY A 205 0.92 14.16 -7.30
CA GLY A 205 0.99 14.79 -8.61
C GLY A 205 0.36 13.95 -9.70
N THR A 206 0.64 14.38 -10.93
CA THR A 206 0.22 13.72 -12.16
C THR A 206 1.33 13.80 -13.19
N PHE A 207 1.60 12.70 -13.90
CA PHE A 207 2.48 12.70 -15.06
C PHE A 207 1.78 12.11 -16.29
N PRO A 208 2.14 12.56 -17.51
CA PRO A 208 1.57 12.04 -18.73
C PRO A 208 2.11 10.64 -19.04
N ILE A 209 1.27 9.80 -19.63
CA ILE A 209 1.64 8.47 -20.14
C ILE A 209 1.10 8.30 -21.55
N ILE A 210 1.91 7.71 -22.44
CA ILE A 210 1.47 7.37 -23.79
C ILE A 210 0.78 6.00 -23.76
N ASN A 211 -0.20 5.78 -24.62
CA ASN A 211 -0.87 4.50 -24.74
C ASN A 211 0.12 3.32 -24.91
N ASP A 212 -0.08 2.27 -24.12
CA ASP A 212 0.74 1.06 -24.01
C ASP A 212 2.18 1.29 -23.49
N GLU A 213 2.45 2.45 -22.90
CA GLU A 213 3.72 2.72 -22.22
C GLU A 213 3.71 2.14 -20.79
N GLU A 214 4.88 1.68 -20.33
CA GLU A 214 5.10 1.26 -18.95
C GLU A 214 5.07 2.46 -18.00
N ILE A 215 4.39 2.32 -16.85
CA ILE A 215 4.28 3.39 -15.85
C ILE A 215 5.67 3.88 -15.41
N ALA A 216 6.64 2.97 -15.25
CA ALA A 216 8.00 3.35 -14.89
C ALA A 216 8.65 4.24 -15.95
N SER A 217 8.54 3.89 -17.24
CA SER A 217 9.10 4.70 -18.34
C SER A 217 8.46 6.07 -18.44
N ALA A 218 7.14 6.16 -18.24
CA ALA A 218 6.44 7.44 -18.21
C ALA A 218 6.87 8.29 -17.01
N SER A 219 6.98 7.69 -15.82
CA SER A 219 7.48 8.35 -14.60
C SER A 219 8.88 8.91 -14.79
N GLN A 220 9.79 8.17 -15.43
CA GLN A 220 11.17 8.62 -15.73
C GLN A 220 11.24 9.86 -16.63
N LYS A 221 10.16 10.19 -17.36
CA LYS A 221 10.11 11.39 -18.21
C LYS A 221 9.64 12.62 -17.45
N ASP A 222 9.09 12.45 -16.25
CA ASP A 222 8.63 13.57 -15.44
C ASP A 222 9.80 14.26 -14.72
N ARG A 223 10.17 15.43 -15.26
CA ARG A 223 11.21 16.32 -14.71
C ARG A 223 10.62 17.59 -14.09
N THR A 224 9.33 17.60 -13.76
CA THR A 224 8.66 18.81 -13.28
C THR A 224 9.15 19.26 -11.90
N ARG A 225 9.74 18.36 -11.10
CA ARG A 225 10.26 18.61 -9.76
C ARG A 225 11.54 17.82 -9.53
N ASP A 226 12.32 18.25 -8.54
CA ASP A 226 13.39 17.44 -7.96
C ASP A 226 12.77 16.36 -7.06
N TRP A 227 12.38 15.24 -7.66
CA TRP A 227 11.73 14.13 -6.96
C TRP A 227 12.64 13.50 -5.91
N GLN A 228 13.95 13.46 -6.16
CA GLN A 228 14.92 12.89 -5.23
C GLN A 228 14.98 13.67 -3.91
N SER A 229 14.83 15.01 -3.97
CA SER A 229 14.76 15.84 -2.75
C SER A 229 13.52 15.57 -1.89
N LEU A 230 12.45 15.00 -2.47
CA LEU A 230 11.20 14.67 -1.78
C LEU A 230 11.20 13.25 -1.23
N ASP A 231 11.87 12.34 -1.95
CA ASP A 231 12.11 10.95 -1.58
C ASP A 231 13.37 10.47 -2.29
N TYR A 232 14.42 10.13 -1.54
CA TYR A 232 15.74 9.83 -2.09
C TYR A 232 15.76 8.60 -3.02
N ARG A 233 14.73 7.76 -2.97
CA ARG A 233 14.53 6.58 -3.84
C ARG A 233 14.05 6.97 -5.23
N CYS A 234 13.49 8.17 -5.38
CA CYS A 234 12.90 8.71 -6.60
C CYS A 234 13.94 9.40 -7.49
N TRP A 235 14.93 8.64 -7.98
CA TRP A 235 16.05 9.17 -8.78
C TRP A 235 15.64 9.78 -10.13
N GLU A 236 14.74 9.12 -10.85
CA GLU A 236 14.42 9.48 -12.22
C GLU A 236 13.00 10.03 -12.40
N GLY A 237 12.16 10.01 -11.38
CA GLY A 237 10.76 10.39 -11.49
C GLY A 237 10.05 10.14 -10.17
N PRO A 238 8.75 10.41 -10.08
CA PRO A 238 8.00 10.26 -8.84
C PRO A 238 7.83 8.81 -8.35
N VAL A 239 8.01 7.81 -9.22
CA VAL A 239 8.04 6.38 -8.82
C VAL A 239 9.48 5.93 -8.58
N PRO A 240 9.80 5.33 -7.42
CA PRO A 240 11.11 4.73 -7.18
C PRO A 240 11.45 3.63 -8.20
N ILE A 241 12.57 3.73 -8.90
CA ILE A 241 12.97 2.76 -9.92
C ILE A 241 14.48 2.51 -9.81
N GLU A 242 14.86 1.25 -9.61
CA GLU A 242 16.27 0.82 -9.65
C GLU A 242 16.58 -0.15 -10.80
N CYS A 243 15.55 -0.88 -11.26
CA CYS A 243 15.64 -1.77 -12.41
C CYS A 243 14.36 -1.68 -13.23
N THR A 244 14.41 -2.13 -14.48
CA THR A 244 13.26 -2.18 -15.39
C THR A 244 12.85 -3.62 -15.74
N SER A 245 13.34 -4.60 -14.98
CA SER A 245 13.23 -6.03 -15.30
C SER A 245 12.50 -6.85 -14.22
N ALA A 246 11.72 -6.22 -13.34
CA ALA A 246 11.03 -6.90 -12.24
C ALA A 246 11.95 -7.71 -11.31
N SER A 247 13.16 -7.21 -11.07
CA SER A 247 14.18 -7.91 -10.27
C SER A 247 14.47 -7.27 -8.91
N CYS A 248 14.25 -5.98 -8.72
CA CYS A 248 14.62 -5.26 -7.49
C CYS A 248 13.47 -5.04 -6.50
N GLY A 249 12.21 -4.98 -6.97
CA GLY A 249 11.05 -4.75 -6.11
C GLY A 249 10.85 -3.31 -5.62
N THR A 250 11.61 -2.34 -6.15
CA THR A 250 11.52 -0.93 -5.72
C THR A 250 10.32 -0.19 -6.32
N CYS A 251 9.99 -0.47 -7.58
CA CYS A 251 8.91 0.21 -8.32
C CYS A 251 7.49 -0.33 -8.07
N TRP A 252 7.26 -0.94 -6.92
CA TRP A 252 5.95 -1.46 -6.58
C TRP A 252 4.99 -0.32 -6.20
N VAL A 253 3.76 -0.39 -6.71
CA VAL A 253 2.73 0.64 -6.52
C VAL A 253 1.38 0.01 -6.20
N GLY A 254 0.56 0.70 -5.42
CA GLY A 254 -0.84 0.37 -5.22
C GLY A 254 -1.73 1.05 -6.26
N VAL A 255 -2.65 0.31 -6.87
CA VAL A 255 -3.59 0.81 -7.88
C VAL A 255 -4.96 1.04 -7.24
N VAL A 256 -5.31 2.31 -7.05
CA VAL A 256 -6.59 2.72 -6.44
C VAL A 256 -7.66 3.09 -7.47
N GLY A 257 -7.32 3.10 -8.77
CA GLY A 257 -8.24 3.28 -9.89
C GLY A 257 -7.55 3.06 -11.25
N GLY A 258 -8.32 2.66 -12.26
CA GLY A 258 -7.81 2.38 -13.61
C GLY A 258 -7.12 1.02 -13.77
N GLN A 259 -7.40 0.07 -12.86
CA GLN A 259 -6.77 -1.24 -12.83
C GLN A 259 -7.09 -2.08 -14.10
N GLU A 260 -8.31 -1.92 -14.61
CA GLU A 260 -8.81 -2.52 -15.85
C GLU A 260 -8.10 -2.01 -17.11
N LYS A 261 -7.48 -0.82 -17.04
CA LYS A 261 -6.74 -0.18 -18.13
C LYS A 261 -5.26 -0.57 -18.16
N LEU A 262 -4.82 -1.38 -17.20
CA LEU A 262 -3.47 -1.92 -17.15
C LEU A 262 -3.37 -3.25 -17.90
N SER A 263 -2.22 -3.49 -18.53
CA SER A 263 -1.85 -4.80 -19.06
C SER A 263 -1.93 -5.87 -17.98
N ASP A 264 -2.21 -7.12 -18.39
CA ASP A 264 -2.19 -8.24 -17.47
C ASP A 264 -0.78 -8.46 -16.90
N PRO A 265 -0.65 -8.86 -15.62
CA PRO A 265 0.64 -9.09 -15.02
C PRO A 265 1.32 -10.30 -15.65
N SER A 266 2.59 -10.12 -16.04
CA SER A 266 3.37 -11.20 -16.63
C SER A 266 3.65 -12.32 -15.60
N PRO A 267 3.93 -13.56 -16.05
CA PRO A 267 4.37 -14.62 -15.14
C PRO A 267 5.60 -14.23 -14.30
N ARG A 268 6.48 -13.38 -14.87
CA ARG A 268 7.65 -12.83 -14.18
C ARG A 268 7.24 -11.88 -13.05
N GLU A 269 6.33 -10.93 -13.32
CA GLU A 269 5.79 -10.03 -12.30
C GLU A 269 5.13 -10.82 -11.16
N ARG A 270 4.31 -11.82 -11.49
CA ARG A 270 3.65 -12.67 -10.47
C ARG A 270 4.66 -13.39 -9.58
N ARG A 271 5.72 -13.97 -10.16
CA ARG A 271 6.80 -14.62 -9.41
C ARG A 271 7.56 -13.63 -8.54
N ALA A 272 7.92 -12.47 -9.11
CA ALA A 272 8.66 -11.42 -8.42
C ALA A 272 7.88 -10.90 -7.20
N MET A 273 6.58 -10.66 -7.33
CA MET A 273 5.73 -10.20 -6.22
C MET A 273 5.66 -11.20 -5.05
N LYS A 274 5.78 -12.51 -5.30
CA LYS A 274 5.91 -13.53 -4.25
C LYS A 274 7.26 -13.43 -3.54
N ILE A 275 8.35 -13.30 -4.31
CA ILE A 275 9.73 -13.13 -3.80
C ILE A 275 9.84 -11.87 -2.93
N PHE A 276 9.26 -10.77 -3.38
CA PHE A 276 9.30 -9.51 -2.62
C PHE A 276 8.51 -9.61 -1.32
N GLY A 277 7.50 -10.48 -1.26
CA GLY A 277 6.74 -10.73 -0.05
C GLY A 277 5.50 -9.85 0.08
N TYR A 278 4.92 -9.35 -0.99
CA TYR A 278 3.73 -8.49 -0.88
C TYR A 278 2.40 -9.26 -0.85
N ASN A 279 2.41 -10.60 -0.84
CA ASN A 279 1.24 -11.53 -0.70
C ASN A 279 -0.07 -10.99 -1.30
N GLN A 280 -0.05 -10.54 -2.55
CA GLN A 280 -1.29 -10.12 -3.21
C GLN A 280 -2.08 -11.34 -3.71
N PRO A 281 -3.42 -11.28 -3.70
CA PRO A 281 -4.24 -12.32 -4.32
C PRO A 281 -3.90 -12.53 -5.80
N GLU A 282 -3.98 -13.77 -6.28
CA GLU A 282 -3.78 -14.09 -7.69
C GLU A 282 -5.05 -13.76 -8.49
N THR A 283 -5.22 -12.48 -8.83
CA THR A 283 -6.30 -12.00 -9.70
C THR A 283 -5.79 -11.65 -11.10
N GLU A 284 -6.69 -11.56 -12.08
CA GLU A 284 -6.37 -11.07 -13.44
C GLU A 284 -5.88 -9.63 -13.41
N LYS A 285 -6.56 -8.80 -12.60
CA LYS A 285 -6.22 -7.41 -12.37
C LYS A 285 -5.82 -7.26 -10.88
N PRO A 286 -4.53 -7.24 -10.55
CA PRO A 286 -4.06 -7.04 -9.19
C PRO A 286 -4.06 -5.57 -8.78
N PHE A 287 -4.30 -5.30 -7.50
CA PHE A 287 -4.20 -3.95 -6.92
C PHE A 287 -2.76 -3.56 -6.55
N LEU A 288 -1.80 -4.48 -6.55
CA LEU A 288 -0.37 -4.15 -6.49
C LEU A 288 0.31 -4.50 -7.80
N ARG A 289 1.07 -3.57 -8.36
CA ARG A 289 1.78 -3.75 -9.62
C ARG A 289 3.23 -3.33 -9.49
N LEU A 290 4.09 -3.92 -10.31
CA LEU A 290 5.40 -3.35 -10.60
C LEU A 290 5.25 -2.33 -11.72
N ALA A 291 5.56 -1.07 -11.46
CA ALA A 291 5.41 0.01 -12.44
C ALA A 291 6.21 -0.24 -13.73
N CYS A 292 7.32 -0.99 -13.66
CA CYS A 292 8.10 -1.39 -14.83
C CYS A 292 7.51 -2.56 -15.62
N GLN A 293 6.39 -3.14 -15.19
CA GLN A 293 5.69 -4.23 -15.90
C GLN A 293 4.24 -3.87 -16.25
N ALA A 294 3.70 -2.82 -15.62
CA ALA A 294 2.36 -2.34 -15.87
C ALA A 294 2.35 -1.33 -17.02
N ARG A 295 1.75 -1.71 -18.16
CA ARG A 295 1.49 -0.82 -19.29
C ARG A 295 0.09 -0.24 -19.19
N ALA A 296 -0.05 1.05 -19.44
CA ALA A 296 -1.33 1.74 -19.33
C ALA A 296 -1.95 2.03 -20.70
N SER A 297 -3.24 1.76 -20.84
CA SER A 297 -4.06 2.08 -22.02
C SER A 297 -5.14 3.13 -21.72
N GLY A 298 -5.03 3.80 -20.58
CA GLY A 298 -5.94 4.82 -20.08
C GLY A 298 -5.43 5.46 -18.80
N ASN A 299 -6.23 6.30 -18.16
CA ASN A 299 -5.89 6.97 -16.90
C ASN A 299 -5.76 5.97 -15.75
N VAL A 300 -4.78 6.19 -14.87
CA VAL A 300 -4.48 5.32 -13.72
C VAL A 300 -4.27 6.18 -12.46
N HIS A 301 -4.76 5.69 -11.32
CA HIS A 301 -4.55 6.31 -10.01
C HIS A 301 -3.73 5.39 -9.11
N LEU A 302 -2.58 5.90 -8.66
CA LEU A 302 -1.59 5.15 -7.90
C LEU A 302 -1.42 5.69 -6.49
N VAL A 303 -0.96 4.81 -5.61
CA VAL A 303 -0.35 5.17 -4.33
C VAL A 303 1.03 4.54 -4.24
N ILE A 304 1.98 5.29 -3.69
CA ILE A 304 3.39 4.91 -3.60
C ILE A 304 3.73 4.74 -2.13
N ALA A 305 4.26 3.58 -1.77
CA ALA A 305 4.65 3.30 -0.39
C ALA A 305 5.88 4.13 0.00
N PRO A 306 6.03 4.54 1.27
CA PRO A 306 7.19 5.28 1.73
C PRO A 306 8.47 4.41 1.85
N TRP A 307 8.39 3.12 1.54
CA TRP A 307 9.48 2.15 1.64
C TRP A 307 9.37 1.06 0.57
N ASN A 308 10.41 0.23 0.43
CA ASN A 308 10.44 -1.00 -0.34
C ASN A 308 11.35 -2.02 0.34
N ALA A 309 11.10 -3.32 0.14
CA ALA A 309 12.03 -4.38 0.56
C ALA A 309 11.81 -5.67 -0.24
N VAL A 310 12.70 -6.64 -0.04
CA VAL A 310 12.59 -8.03 -0.51
C VAL A 310 12.63 -8.94 0.70
N PHE A 311 11.45 -9.41 1.14
CA PHE A 311 11.33 -10.09 2.42
C PHE A 311 10.56 -11.42 2.38
N GLY A 312 10.02 -11.83 1.23
CA GLY A 312 9.21 -13.05 1.11
C GLY A 312 9.90 -14.30 1.67
N LYS A 313 11.11 -14.61 1.21
CA LYS A 313 11.88 -15.78 1.69
C LYS A 313 12.16 -15.70 3.20
N LYS A 314 12.77 -14.60 3.66
CA LYS A 314 13.25 -14.44 5.03
C LYS A 314 12.14 -14.38 6.08
N VAL A 315 11.06 -13.67 5.77
CA VAL A 315 9.98 -13.42 6.74
C VAL A 315 8.90 -14.48 6.65
N ARG A 316 8.62 -15.00 5.45
CA ARG A 316 7.44 -15.87 5.22
C ARG A 316 7.77 -17.29 4.78
N GLY A 317 9.02 -17.57 4.38
CA GLY A 317 9.39 -18.89 3.83
C GLY A 317 8.57 -19.28 2.59
N ASN A 318 7.97 -18.31 1.89
CA ASN A 318 6.96 -18.55 0.86
C ASN A 318 7.54 -18.82 -0.54
N VAL A 319 8.88 -18.83 -0.68
CA VAL A 319 9.57 -19.15 -1.93
C VAL A 319 10.72 -20.11 -1.64
N GLU A 320 10.75 -21.22 -2.37
CA GLU A 320 11.94 -22.08 -2.47
C GLU A 320 13.08 -21.33 -3.18
N GLU A 321 14.32 -21.81 -3.07
CA GLU A 321 15.50 -21.12 -3.59
C GLU A 321 15.40 -20.86 -5.11
N VAL A 322 15.13 -19.61 -5.50
CA VAL A 322 15.14 -19.18 -6.91
C VAL A 322 16.37 -18.32 -7.14
N GLU A 323 17.36 -18.86 -7.85
CA GLU A 323 18.47 -18.07 -8.39
C GLU A 323 17.92 -17.01 -9.36
N LEU A 324 18.08 -15.73 -9.02
CA LEU A 324 17.75 -14.62 -9.90
C LEU A 324 18.88 -14.44 -10.93
N GLU A 325 18.64 -14.75 -12.20
CA GLU A 325 19.63 -14.53 -13.26
C GLU A 325 19.93 -13.02 -13.51
N PRO A 326 21.19 -12.62 -13.79
CA PRO A 326 21.63 -11.22 -13.88
C PRO A 326 21.12 -10.46 -15.10
N VAL A 327 20.89 -9.14 -14.95
CA VAL A 327 20.82 -8.24 -16.11
C VAL A 327 21.64 -6.93 -15.95
N THR A 328 22.04 -6.47 -14.75
CA THR A 328 22.87 -5.23 -14.62
C THR A 328 23.84 -5.21 -13.42
N THR A 329 24.81 -4.28 -13.44
CA THR A 329 25.88 -4.08 -12.44
C THR A 329 25.41 -3.44 -11.13
N SER A 330 24.39 -2.58 -11.13
CA SER A 330 23.76 -2.04 -9.90
C SER A 330 23.07 -3.13 -9.09
N ALA A 331 22.54 -4.16 -9.78
CA ALA A 331 22.00 -5.36 -9.15
C ALA A 331 23.08 -6.24 -8.49
N LYS A 332 24.38 -5.97 -8.71
CA LYS A 332 25.49 -6.70 -8.06
C LYS A 332 25.66 -6.31 -6.58
N ALA A 333 25.55 -5.02 -6.25
CA ALA A 333 25.63 -4.56 -4.86
C ALA A 333 24.43 -5.07 -4.04
N LEU A 334 23.22 -4.97 -4.61
CA LEU A 334 22.02 -5.57 -4.03
C LEU A 334 22.15 -7.10 -3.88
N ARG A 335 22.90 -7.76 -4.76
CA ARG A 335 23.19 -9.21 -4.66
C ARG A 335 24.17 -9.58 -3.59
N GLU A 336 25.19 -8.78 -3.31
CA GLU A 336 26.08 -9.07 -2.18
C GLU A 336 25.26 -9.01 -0.87
N THR A 337 24.30 -8.09 -0.79
CA THR A 337 23.32 -8.02 0.30
C THR A 337 22.29 -9.17 0.27
N ILE A 338 21.71 -9.51 -0.89
CA ILE A 338 20.72 -10.59 -1.04
C ILE A 338 21.36 -11.98 -0.88
N THR A 339 22.59 -12.21 -1.32
CA THR A 339 23.29 -13.50 -1.17
C THR A 339 23.61 -13.76 0.30
N THR A 340 23.98 -12.72 1.04
CA THR A 340 24.10 -12.77 2.51
C THR A 340 22.74 -13.07 3.16
N ALA A 341 21.65 -12.52 2.60
CA ALA A 341 20.29 -12.80 3.06
C ALA A 341 19.78 -14.22 2.76
N VAL A 342 20.18 -14.80 1.64
CA VAL A 342 19.67 -16.09 1.14
C VAL A 342 20.43 -17.28 1.72
N SER A 343 21.69 -17.08 2.14
CA SER A 343 22.61 -18.15 2.55
C SER A 343 22.52 -18.61 4.00
N GLY A 344 21.81 -17.90 4.89
CA GLY A 344 21.54 -18.35 6.26
C GLY A 344 22.77 -18.77 7.06
N LYS A 345 23.95 -18.22 6.74
CA LYS A 345 25.19 -18.46 7.47
C LYS A 345 25.42 -17.26 8.39
N GLU A 346 25.35 -17.52 9.68
CA GLU A 346 26.00 -16.71 10.73
C GLU A 346 27.49 -16.53 10.45
#